data_AF-A0A6J7L9F1-F1
#
_entry.id   AF-A0A6J7L9F1-F1
#
_cell.length_a   1.000
_cell.length_b   1.000
_cell.length_c   1.000
_cell.angle_alpha   90.00
_cell.angle_beta   90.00
_cell.angle_gamma   90.00
#
_symmetry.space_group_name_H-M   'P 1'
#
loop_
_entity.id
_entity.type
_entity.pdbx_description
1 polymer ?
#
loop_
_entity_poly.entity_id
_entity_poly.type
_entity_poly.pdbx_seq_one_letter_code
_entity_poly.pdbx_strand_id
1 'polypeptide(L)'
;MVERSALAKHMARIGRTETIMVEGPSKRDPEVLTGRTEQNKLVHFNTDRPLRAGTLATALITDASTHFLRGELVEVLSVSRHRTRFAVTAG
;
A
#
# COMPACT_ATOMS: atom_id res chain seq x y z
N MET A 1 -24.13 -16.57 -14.33
CA MET A 1 -24.15 -15.16 -13.87
C MET A 1 -23.57 -15.11 -12.45
N VAL A 2 -22.25 -15.09 -12.30
CA VAL A 2 -21.54 -15.14 -10.99
C VAL A 2 -20.69 -13.87 -10.88
N GLU A 3 -21.34 -12.72 -10.88
CA GLU A 3 -20.67 -11.41 -10.93
C GLU A 3 -21.06 -10.51 -9.75
N ARG A 4 -21.59 -11.10 -8.67
CA ARG A 4 -21.99 -10.35 -7.46
C ARG A 4 -21.16 -10.66 -6.22
N SER A 5 -20.32 -11.69 -6.22
CA SER A 5 -19.66 -12.17 -4.99
C SER A 5 -18.24 -11.65 -4.78
N ALA A 6 -17.60 -11.05 -5.79
CA ALA A 6 -16.22 -10.58 -5.68
C ALA A 6 -16.10 -9.25 -4.92
N LEU A 7 -17.05 -8.33 -5.14
CA LEU A 7 -17.09 -7.02 -4.48
C LEU A 7 -17.25 -7.12 -2.95
N ALA A 8 -18.10 -8.05 -2.49
CA ALA A 8 -18.37 -8.23 -1.06
C ALA A 8 -17.15 -8.70 -0.24
N LYS A 9 -16.25 -9.51 -0.83
CA LYS A 9 -15.05 -10.00 -0.13
C LYS A 9 -13.93 -8.96 -0.08
N HIS A 10 -13.93 -7.98 -0.98
CA HIS A 10 -12.97 -6.88 -0.97
C HIS A 10 -13.34 -5.79 0.04
N MET A 11 -14.64 -5.52 0.25
CA MET A 11 -15.11 -4.56 1.25
C MET A 11 -14.68 -4.92 2.69
N ALA A 12 -14.55 -6.21 3.00
CA ALA A 12 -14.09 -6.67 4.33
C ALA A 12 -12.60 -6.39 4.63
N ARG A 13 -11.83 -5.88 3.65
CA ARG A 13 -10.41 -5.53 3.81
C ARG A 13 -10.16 -4.03 3.92
N ILE A 14 -11.18 -3.21 3.68
CA ILE A 14 -11.12 -1.77 3.91
C ILE A 14 -10.98 -1.53 5.42
N GLY A 15 -9.99 -0.74 5.81
CA GLY A 15 -9.62 -0.49 7.21
C GLY A 15 -8.58 -1.45 7.78
N ARG A 16 -7.98 -2.34 6.96
CA ARG A 16 -6.82 -3.16 7.38
C ARG A 16 -5.52 -2.57 6.90
N THR A 17 -4.51 -2.62 7.77
CA THR A 17 -3.13 -2.34 7.44
C THR A 17 -2.50 -3.57 6.83
N GLU A 18 -1.95 -3.42 5.62
CA GLU A 18 -1.29 -4.48 4.87
C GLU A 18 0.15 -4.08 4.60
N THR A 19 1.07 -5.05 4.71
CA THR A 19 2.47 -4.84 4.37
C THR A 19 2.64 -4.81 2.86
N ILE A 20 3.23 -3.74 2.36
CA ILE A 20 3.51 -3.48 0.96
C ILE A 20 5.02 -3.31 0.73
N MET A 21 5.50 -3.88 -0.37
CA MET A 21 6.83 -3.61 -0.90
C MET A 21 6.71 -2.56 -2.00
N VAL A 22 7.42 -1.45 -1.84
CA VAL A 22 7.43 -0.35 -2.80
C VAL A 22 8.18 -0.77 -4.06
N GLU A 23 7.55 -0.67 -5.22
CA GLU A 23 8.24 -0.84 -6.52
C GLU A 23 8.76 0.50 -7.06
N GLY A 24 8.07 1.61 -6.79
CA GLY A 24 8.51 2.96 -7.20
C GLY A 24 7.35 3.89 -7.55
N PRO A 25 7.66 5.08 -8.11
CA PRO A 25 6.65 6.04 -8.54
C PRO A 25 5.82 5.48 -9.70
N SER A 26 4.53 5.81 -9.69
CA SER A 26 3.62 5.45 -10.76
C SER A 26 4.03 6.12 -12.06
N LYS A 27 3.89 5.41 -13.19
CA LYS A 27 4.13 5.97 -14.53
C LYS A 27 3.20 7.14 -14.86
N ARG A 28 2.05 7.21 -14.17
CA ARG A 28 1.00 8.20 -14.44
C ARG A 28 1.18 9.46 -13.60
N ASP A 29 1.56 9.29 -12.34
CA ASP A 29 1.69 10.37 -11.37
C ASP A 29 2.91 10.09 -10.48
N PRO A 30 3.99 10.88 -10.56
CA PRO A 30 5.21 10.64 -9.77
C PRO A 30 5.01 10.88 -8.27
N GLU A 31 3.93 11.56 -7.88
CA GLU A 31 3.51 11.77 -6.48
C GLU A 31 2.80 10.54 -5.89
N VAL A 32 2.33 9.62 -6.73
CA VAL A 32 1.71 8.37 -6.31
C VAL A 32 2.74 7.26 -6.39
N LEU A 33 2.97 6.59 -5.25
CA LEU A 33 3.79 5.39 -5.23
C LEU A 33 2.95 4.15 -5.48
N THR A 34 3.59 3.19 -6.13
CA THR A 34 3.05 1.87 -6.34
C THR A 34 3.79 0.88 -5.47
N GLY A 35 3.04 0.10 -4.69
CA GLY A 35 3.54 -1.00 -3.89
C GLY A 35 2.79 -2.28 -4.19
N ARG A 36 3.36 -3.41 -3.77
CA ARG A 36 2.75 -4.73 -3.87
C ARG A 36 2.63 -5.35 -2.49
N THR A 37 1.46 -5.88 -2.15
CA THR A 37 1.31 -6.65 -0.90
C THR A 37 2.01 -8.00 -0.99
N GLU A 38 2.11 -8.73 0.12
CA GLU A 38 2.58 -10.12 0.16
C GLU A 38 1.77 -11.05 -0.78
N GLN A 39 0.47 -10.75 -0.96
CA GLN A 39 -0.38 -11.45 -1.92
C GLN A 39 -0.14 -11.01 -3.38
N ASN A 40 0.92 -10.26 -3.63
CA ASN A 40 1.30 -9.69 -4.91
C ASN A 40 0.20 -8.79 -5.53
N LYS A 41 -0.66 -8.19 -4.68
CA LYS A 41 -1.71 -7.25 -5.11
C LYS A 41 -1.13 -5.86 -5.24
N LEU A 42 -1.51 -5.17 -6.32
CA LEU A 42 -1.11 -3.79 -6.57
C LEU A 42 -1.80 -2.84 -5.58
N VAL A 43 -1.03 -1.97 -4.94
CA VAL A 43 -1.52 -0.93 -4.03
C VAL A 43 -1.00 0.42 -4.50
N HIS A 44 -1.91 1.34 -4.74
CA HIS A 44 -1.56 2.74 -4.97
C HIS A 44 -1.71 3.50 -3.67
N PHE A 45 -0.68 4.23 -3.28
CA PHE A 45 -0.70 5.03 -2.09
C PHE A 45 0.08 6.33 -2.29
N ASN A 46 -0.36 7.37 -1.59
CA ASN A 46 0.28 8.67 -1.60
C ASN A 46 1.28 8.73 -0.44
N THR A 47 2.38 9.45 -0.63
CA THR A 47 3.39 9.69 0.40
C THR A 47 3.96 11.08 0.22
N ASP A 48 4.19 11.80 1.31
CA ASP A 48 4.87 13.10 1.28
C ASP A 48 6.35 12.96 0.90
N ARG A 49 6.92 11.75 0.97
CA ARG A 49 8.33 11.49 0.67
C ARG A 49 8.47 10.41 -0.40
N PRO A 50 9.31 10.62 -1.43
CA PRO A 50 9.60 9.59 -2.42
C PRO A 50 10.34 8.41 -1.76
N LEU A 51 9.69 7.26 -1.66
CA LEU A 51 10.29 6.02 -1.20
C LEU A 51 11.02 5.34 -2.38
N ARG A 52 12.14 4.69 -2.07
CA ARG A 52 12.88 3.92 -3.07
C ARG A 52 12.21 2.56 -3.29
N ALA A 53 12.33 2.04 -4.51
CA ALA A 53 12.02 0.66 -4.82
C ALA A 53 12.74 -0.30 -3.84
N GLY A 54 12.05 -1.35 -3.40
CA GLY A 54 12.54 -2.30 -2.40
C GLY A 54 12.38 -1.85 -0.95
N THR A 55 11.68 -0.74 -0.70
CA THR A 55 11.29 -0.33 0.65
C THR A 55 10.10 -1.16 1.12
N LEU A 56 10.15 -1.68 2.34
CA LEU A 56 9.02 -2.31 3.01
C LEU A 56 8.27 -1.25 3.82
N ALA A 57 6.96 -1.20 3.63
CA ALA A 57 6.07 -0.26 4.27
C ALA A 57 4.74 -0.94 4.63
N THR A 58 3.98 -0.36 5.53
CA THR A 58 2.62 -0.75 5.86
C THR A 58 1.69 0.32 5.35
N ALA A 59 0.67 -0.07 4.58
CA ALA A 59 -0.36 0.84 4.08
C ALA A 59 -1.73 0.42 4.59
N LEU A 60 -2.53 1.39 5.03
CA LEU A 60 -3.93 1.20 5.37
C LEU A 60 -4.72 1.15 4.09
N ILE A 61 -5.36 0.01 3.81
CA ILE A 61 -6.23 -0.13 2.64
C ILE A 61 -7.52 0.65 2.91
N THR A 62 -7.71 1.75 2.19
CA THR A 62 -8.90 2.60 2.29
C THR A 62 -9.94 2.26 1.23
N ASP A 63 -9.52 1.67 0.11
CA ASP A 63 -10.41 1.26 -0.97
C ASP A 63 -9.86 0.02 -1.69
N ALA A 64 -10.75 -0.85 -2.15
CA ALA A 64 -10.39 -2.12 -2.78
C ALA A 64 -11.14 -2.31 -4.10
N SER A 65 -10.40 -2.21 -5.21
CA SER A 65 -10.92 -2.46 -6.56
C SER A 65 -10.61 -3.88 -7.03
N THR A 66 -11.17 -4.29 -8.17
CA THR A 66 -11.01 -5.63 -8.73
C THR A 66 -9.56 -5.94 -9.12
N HIS A 67 -8.80 -4.93 -9.54
CA HIS A 67 -7.44 -5.10 -10.08
C HIS A 67 -6.35 -4.40 -9.24
N PHE A 68 -6.73 -3.52 -8.33
CA PHE A 68 -5.80 -2.77 -7.47
C PHE A 68 -6.47 -2.40 -6.15
N LEU A 69 -5.67 -2.12 -5.15
CA LEU A 69 -6.08 -1.54 -3.90
C LEU A 69 -5.60 -0.08 -3.86
N ARG A 70 -6.35 0.76 -3.15
CA ARG A 70 -5.87 2.07 -2.75
C ARG A 70 -5.73 2.09 -1.24
N GLY A 71 -4.67 2.73 -0.81
CA GLY A 71 -4.41 2.89 0.60
C GLY A 71 -3.57 4.12 0.86
N GLU A 72 -3.38 4.38 2.14
CA GLU A 72 -2.52 5.44 2.61
C GLU A 72 -1.33 4.83 3.33
N LEU A 73 -0.15 5.41 3.12
CA LEU A 73 1.05 4.97 3.82
C LEU A 73 0.86 5.22 5.32
N VAL A 74 0.91 4.16 6.13
CA VAL A 74 0.84 4.26 7.59
C VAL A 74 2.24 4.28 8.17
N GLU A 75 3.09 3.33 7.75
CA GLU A 75 4.42 3.16 8.31
C GLU A 75 5.41 2.69 7.24
N VAL A 76 6.68 3.05 7.41
CA VAL A 76 7.77 2.49 6.60
C VAL A 76 8.60 1.57 7.50
N LEU A 77 8.40 0.25 7.36
CA LEU A 77 9.05 -0.77 8.18
C LEU A 77 10.55 -0.88 7.92
N SER A 78 10.97 -0.80 6.65
CA SER A 78 12.38 -0.89 6.27
C SER A 78 12.68 -0.16 4.97
N VAL A 79 13.36 0.98 5.08
CA VAL A 79 14.01 1.63 3.93
C VAL A 79 15.33 0.93 3.65
N SER A 80 15.55 0.54 2.39
CA SER A 80 16.86 0.02 1.95
C SER A 80 17.90 1.15 1.88
N ARG A 81 18.33 1.62 3.06
CA ARG A 81 19.68 2.10 3.46
C ARG A 81 19.57 2.95 4.73
N HIS A 82 20.28 2.51 5.78
CA HIS A 82 20.70 3.25 6.98
C HIS A 82 19.63 4.05 7.74
N ARG A 83 19.15 3.45 8.83
CA ARG A 83 18.87 4.09 10.12
C ARG A 83 18.04 5.39 10.01
N THR A 84 16.74 5.26 9.80
CA THR A 84 15.81 6.28 10.30
C THR A 84 14.72 5.56 11.06
N ARG A 85 14.73 5.75 12.38
CA ARG A 85 13.69 5.32 13.31
C ARG A 85 12.37 5.94 12.87
N PHE A 86 11.30 5.16 12.82
CA PHE A 86 9.95 5.68 12.67
C PHE A 86 9.15 5.36 13.92
N ALA A 87 8.44 6.39 14.39
CA ALA A 87 7.63 6.38 15.60
C ALA A 87 6.26 5.80 15.25
N VAL A 88 5.93 4.66 15.85
CA VAL A 88 4.59 4.07 15.80
C VAL A 88 3.69 4.87 16.74
N THR A 89 2.74 5.61 16.20
CA THR A 89 1.53 6.01 16.92
C THR A 89 0.45 5.00 16.56
N ALA A 90 0.29 4.00 17.41
CA ALA A 90 -0.94 3.24 17.52
C ALA A 90 -1.52 3.62 18.89
N GLY A 91 -2.55 4.46 18.87
CA GLY A 91 -3.34 4.84 20.05
C GLY A 91 -4.32 3.75 20.44
#